data_AF-A0A2L2Z3V2-F1
#
_entry.id   AF-A0A2L2Z3V2-F1
#
_cell.length_a   1.000
_cell.length_b   1.000
_cell.length_c   1.000
_cell.angle_alpha   90.00
_cell.angle_beta   90.00
_cell.angle_gamma   90.00
#
_symmetry.space_group_name_H-M   'P 1'
#
loop_
_entity.id
_entity.type
_entity.pdbx_description
1 polymer ?
#
loop_
_entity_poly.entity_id
_entity_poly.type
_entity_poly.pdbx_seq_one_letter_code
_entity_poly.pdbx_strand_id
1 'polypeptide(L)'
;EKEVVQKVQQKHNIKIKSSGILLKDEFPIFGASPDGIATDFIVEVKCPTSEKTMEKYFDDNKPAAKHYAQMQLQMLFADKQKGLFCVA
;
A
#
# COMPACT_ATOMS: atom_id res chain seq x y z
N GLU A 1 5.66 9.71 -2.33
CA GLU A 1 5.41 8.28 -2.65
C GLU A 1 6.61 7.57 -3.28
N LYS A 2 7.02 7.87 -4.52
CA LYS A 2 8.15 7.17 -5.20
C LYS A 2 9.45 7.13 -4.39
N GLU A 3 9.84 8.25 -3.79
CA GLU A 3 11.02 8.32 -2.93
C GLU A 3 10.91 7.45 -1.67
N VAL A 4 9.69 7.34 -1.10
CA VAL A 4 9.42 6.48 0.06
C VAL A 4 9.59 5.02 -0.34
N VAL A 5 9.05 4.61 -1.49
CA VAL A 5 9.23 3.25 -2.03
C VAL A 5 10.71 2.95 -2.27
N GLN A 6 11.47 3.89 -2.82
CA GLN A 6 12.92 3.72 -3.00
C GLN A 6 13.66 3.56 -1.67
N LYS A 7 13.34 4.38 -0.66
CA LYS A 7 13.92 4.23 0.68
C LYS A 7 13.56 2.90 1.32
N VAL A 8 12.33 2.41 1.15
CA VAL A 8 11.90 1.10 1.64
C VAL A 8 12.69 -0.02 0.96
N GLN A 9 12.89 0.04 -0.37
CA GLN A 9 13.74 -0.91 -1.10
C GLN A 9 15.16 -0.95 -0.55
N GLN A 10 15.78 0.21 -0.34
CA GLN A 10 17.15 0.33 0.17
C GLN A 10 17.27 -0.18 1.62
N LYS A 11 16.36 0.25 2.51
CA LYS A 11 16.39 -0.08 3.93
C LYS A 11 16.23 -1.58 4.19
N HIS A 12 15.39 -2.25 3.39
CA HIS A 12 15.06 -3.66 3.58
C HIS A 12 15.74 -4.59 2.56
N ASN A 13 16.54 -4.05 1.64
CA ASN A 13 17.16 -4.79 0.54
C ASN A 13 16.17 -5.68 -0.23
N ILE A 14 15.02 -5.09 -0.57
CA ILE A 14 13.93 -5.77 -1.28
C ILE A 14 13.70 -5.13 -2.64
N LYS A 15 13.24 -5.93 -3.60
CA LYS A 15 12.81 -5.43 -4.91
C LYS A 15 11.32 -5.13 -4.88
N ILE A 16 10.96 -3.87 -5.15
CA ILE A 16 9.58 -3.41 -5.25
C ILE A 16 9.36 -2.90 -6.68
N LYS A 17 8.40 -3.50 -7.38
CA LYS A 17 7.98 -3.04 -8.71
C LYS A 17 6.90 -1.98 -8.56
N SER A 18 6.92 -0.94 -9.38
CA SER A 18 5.79 -0.01 -9.50
C SER A 18 4.57 -0.75 -10.02
N SER A 19 3.39 -0.45 -9.48
CA SER A 19 2.12 -0.96 -10.02
C SER A 19 1.45 0.08 -10.91
N GLY A 20 0.68 -0.40 -11.89
CA GLY A 20 -0.44 0.35 -12.46
C GLY A 20 -1.74 -0.07 -11.79
N ILE A 21 -2.86 0.09 -12.50
CA ILE A 21 -4.13 -0.50 -12.09
C ILE A 21 -4.10 -2.01 -12.28
N LEU A 22 -4.44 -2.74 -11.23
CA LEU A 22 -4.70 -4.17 -11.22
C LEU A 22 -6.20 -4.38 -11.43
N LEU A 23 -6.54 -5.31 -12.31
CA LEU A 23 -7.90 -5.72 -12.63
C LEU A 23 -8.01 -7.24 -12.45
N LYS A 24 -9.21 -7.72 -12.09
CA LYS A 24 -9.53 -9.14 -12.04
C LYS A 24 -10.85 -9.37 -12.76
N ASP A 25 -10.88 -10.34 -13.68
CA ASP A 25 -12.08 -10.68 -14.44
C ASP A 25 -13.23 -11.17 -13.53
N GLU A 26 -12.88 -11.80 -12.40
CA GLU A 26 -13.80 -12.20 -11.34
C GLU A 26 -14.52 -11.01 -10.69
N PHE A 27 -13.90 -9.82 -10.73
CA PHE A 27 -14.36 -8.59 -10.07
C PHE A 27 -14.31 -7.41 -11.06
N PRO A 28 -15.09 -7.44 -12.16
CA PRO A 28 -14.88 -6.57 -13.33
C PRO A 28 -15.22 -5.09 -13.08
N ILE A 29 -15.91 -4.78 -11.98
CA ILE A 29 -16.27 -3.41 -11.58
C ILE A 29 -15.25 -2.78 -10.62
N PHE A 30 -14.27 -3.56 -10.17
CA PHE A 30 -13.27 -3.14 -9.19
C PHE A 30 -11.88 -3.09 -9.82
N GLY A 31 -11.05 -2.24 -9.25
CA GLY A 31 -9.63 -2.17 -9.56
C GLY A 31 -8.84 -1.73 -8.34
N ALA A 32 -7.57 -2.09 -8.30
CA ALA A 32 -6.68 -1.70 -7.21
C ALA A 32 -5.34 -1.23 -7.75
N SER A 33 -4.77 -0.18 -7.15
CA SER A 33 -3.48 0.37 -7.56
C SER A 33 -2.61 0.57 -6.33
N PRO A 34 -1.89 -0.46 -5.86
CA PRO A 34 -0.90 -0.29 -4.80
C PRO A 34 0.28 0.56 -5.30
N ASP A 35 0.95 1.29 -4.42
CA ASP A 35 2.13 2.08 -4.81
C ASP A 35 3.33 1.21 -5.22
N GLY A 36 3.38 -0.01 -4.72
CA GLY A 36 4.38 -0.99 -5.11
C GLY A 36 3.98 -2.43 -4.81
N ILE A 37 4.60 -3.36 -5.53
CA ILE A 37 4.40 -4.80 -5.36
C ILE A 37 5.77 -5.46 -5.17
N ALA A 38 5.95 -6.12 -4.03
CA ALA A 38 7.07 -6.99 -3.75
C ALA A 38 6.68 -8.47 -3.98
N THR A 39 7.60 -9.38 -3.69
CA THR A 39 7.37 -10.82 -3.85
C THR A 39 6.17 -11.30 -3.01
N ASP A 40 6.11 -10.93 -1.73
CA ASP A 40 5.14 -11.45 -0.75
C ASP A 40 4.16 -10.42 -0.19
N PHE A 41 4.32 -9.12 -0.51
CA PHE A 41 3.43 -8.06 -0.03
C PHE A 41 3.22 -6.94 -1.04
N ILE A 42 2.12 -6.19 -0.85
CA ILE A 42 1.90 -4.88 -1.46
C ILE A 42 2.49 -3.77 -0.58
N VAL A 43 2.80 -2.63 -1.18
CA VAL A 43 3.21 -1.40 -0.48
C VAL A 43 2.18 -0.32 -0.77
N GLU A 44 1.73 0.33 0.30
CA GLU A 44 0.85 1.50 0.24
C GLU A 44 1.52 2.62 1.05
N VAL A 45 1.67 3.80 0.44
CA VAL A 45 2.35 4.96 0.99
C VAL A 45 1.34 6.08 1.19
N LYS A 46 1.37 6.72 2.35
CA LYS A 46 0.68 8.00 2.59
C LYS A 46 1.71 9.07 2.94
N CYS A 47 1.63 10.21 2.27
CA CYS A 47 2.47 11.38 2.52
C CYS A 47 1.62 12.51 3.14
N PRO A 48 1.45 12.56 4.47
CA PRO A 48 0.69 13.61 5.13
C PRO A 48 1.33 14.98 4.90
N THR A 49 0.49 16.01 4.71
CA THR A 49 0.94 17.41 4.66
C THR A 49 1.01 18.05 6.05
N SER A 50 0.51 17.37 7.09
CA SER A 50 0.55 17.83 8.48
C SER A 50 0.51 16.68 9.47
N GLU A 51 1.00 16.90 10.70
CA GLU A 51 0.93 15.92 11.79
C GLU A 51 -0.51 15.48 12.09
N LYS A 52 -1.47 16.41 12.10
CA LYS A 52 -2.90 16.09 12.27
C LYS A 52 -3.44 15.16 11.20
N THR A 53 -2.90 15.23 9.98
CA THR A 53 -3.27 14.31 8.90
C THR A 53 -2.59 12.95 9.10
N MET A 54 -1.36 12.95 9.64
CA MET A 54 -0.62 11.74 9.97
C MET A 54 -1.38 10.88 10.99
N GLU A 55 -1.84 11.48 12.08
CA GLU A 55 -2.60 10.79 13.13
C GLU A 55 -3.86 10.10 12.58
N LYS A 56 -4.53 10.71 11.60
CA LYS A 56 -5.75 10.16 10.98
C LYS A 56 -5.50 8.94 10.09
N TYR A 57 -4.24 8.66 9.72
CA TYR A 57 -3.89 7.47 8.97
C TYR A 57 -3.87 6.22 9.83
N PHE A 58 -3.83 6.37 11.16
CA PHE A 58 -3.73 5.28 12.10
C PHE A 58 -4.91 5.24 13.09
N ASP A 59 -5.19 4.02 13.56
CA ASP A 59 -6.09 3.70 14.66
C ASP A 59 -5.37 2.64 15.51
N ASP A 60 -4.98 2.99 16.74
CA ASP A 60 -4.17 2.14 17.63
C ASP A 60 -2.96 1.46 16.96
N ASN A 61 -2.09 2.26 16.33
CA ASN A 61 -0.89 1.82 15.59
C ASN A 61 -1.16 0.89 14.39
N LYS A 62 -2.41 0.74 13.98
CA LYS A 62 -2.81 0.05 12.75
C LYS A 62 -3.31 1.07 11.73
N PRO A 63 -3.31 0.77 10.42
CA PRO A 63 -3.97 1.63 9.45
C PRO A 63 -5.44 1.83 9.85
N ALA A 64 -5.92 3.08 9.82
CA ALA A 64 -7.33 3.37 10.08
C ALA A 64 -8.23 2.57 9.12
N ALA A 65 -9.45 2.24 9.54
CA ALA A 65 -10.33 1.28 8.86
C ALA A 65 -10.44 1.48 7.34
N LYS A 66 -10.53 2.73 6.86
CA LYS A 66 -10.59 3.06 5.43
C LYS A 66 -9.33 2.64 4.65
N HIS A 67 -8.14 2.81 5.25
CA HIS A 67 -6.86 2.44 4.65
C HIS A 67 -6.62 0.94 4.77
N TYR A 68 -7.06 0.35 5.86
CA TYR A 68 -7.02 -1.10 6.00
C TYR A 68 -7.88 -1.78 4.92
N ALA A 69 -9.12 -1.32 4.70
CA ALA A 69 -9.98 -1.82 3.63
C ALA A 69 -9.37 -1.62 2.24
N GLN A 70 -8.76 -0.44 1.98
CA GLN A 70 -8.02 -0.17 0.74
C GLN A 70 -6.91 -1.22 0.51
N MET A 71 -6.10 -1.49 1.53
CA MET A 71 -5.01 -2.47 1.44
C MET A 71 -5.51 -3.89 1.25
N GLN A 72 -6.61 -4.28 1.90
CA GLN A 72 -7.21 -5.61 1.72
C GLN A 72 -7.66 -5.84 0.27
N LEU A 73 -8.24 -4.82 -0.37
CA LEU A 73 -8.59 -4.90 -1.79
C LEU A 73 -7.35 -5.01 -2.67
N GLN A 74 -6.31 -4.20 -2.42
CA GLN A 74 -5.05 -4.28 -3.15
C GLN A 74 -4.36 -5.64 -2.99
N MET A 75 -4.38 -6.21 -1.79
CA MET A 75 -3.89 -7.56 -1.50
C MET A 75 -4.64 -8.63 -2.29
N LEU A 76 -5.98 -8.56 -2.32
CA LEU A 76 -6.81 -9.46 -3.11
C LEU A 76 -6.49 -9.40 -4.60
N PHE A 77 -6.27 -8.20 -5.13
CA PHE A 77 -6.00 -7.97 -6.56
C PHE A 77 -4.56 -8.30 -6.97
N ALA A 78 -3.61 -8.22 -6.04
CA ALA A 78 -2.21 -8.55 -6.27
C ALA A 78 -1.84 -10.01 -5.89
N ASP A 79 -2.82 -10.80 -5.43
CA ASP A 79 -2.65 -12.14 -4.86
C ASP A 79 -1.57 -12.18 -3.75
N LYS A 80 -1.68 -11.22 -2.82
CA LYS A 80 -0.79 -11.10 -1.65
C LYS A 80 -1.55 -11.28 -0.35
N GLN A 81 -0.85 -11.81 0.65
CA GLN A 81 -1.39 -12.05 1.99
C GLN A 81 -0.93 -11.00 3.00
N LYS A 82 -0.04 -10.09 2.59
CA LYS A 82 0.55 -9.07 3.44
C LYS A 82 0.55 -7.72 2.73
N GLY A 83 0.47 -6.66 3.51
CA GLY A 83 0.62 -5.29 3.04
C GLY A 83 1.50 -4.49 3.98
N LEU A 84 2.40 -3.69 3.41
CA LEU A 84 3.24 -2.75 4.13
C LEU A 84 2.64 -1.35 3.98
N PHE A 85 2.14 -0.79 5.09
CA PHE A 85 1.63 0.57 5.15
C PHE A 85 2.73 1.52 5.60
N CYS A 86 3.12 2.45 4.72
CA CYS A 86 4.18 3.42 4.97
C CYS A 86 3.58 4.81 5.12
N VAL A 87 3.98 5.53 6.16
CA VAL A 87 3.66 6.95 6.31
C VAL A 87 4.96 7.71 6.48
N ALA A 88 5.17 8.73 5.63
CA ALA A 88 6.41 9.48 5.56
C ALA A 88 6.19 10.92 5.08
#